data_AF-A0A836X4W0-F1
#
_entry.id   AF-A0A836X4W0-F1
#
_cell.length_a   1.000
_cell.length_b   1.000
_cell.length_c   1.000
_cell.angle_alpha   90.00
_cell.angle_beta   90.00
_cell.angle_gamma   90.00
#
_symmetry.space_group_name_H-M   'P 1'
#
loop_
_entity.id
_entity.type
_entity.pdbx_description
1 polymer ?
#
loop_
_entity_poly.entity_id
_entity_poly.type
_entity_poly.pdbx_seq_one_letter_code
_entity_poly.pdbx_strand_id
1 'polypeptide(L)'
;TMKVVITIEAEIDELEAQKAWIPPAGHTAYTRQQEPLGLGHAVWCARHFIEDEPFAVLLADDLVLSDTPCLAQMVEVHQRTKGNVVAVMDVPREHTSRYGVIDPGAVDGDCVEIRGLVEKPAPEEAPSTLSIIGRYILMPEVFEHLSKGERGASNEIQLTDSMAQMIGHQPFHAHRFEGVRFDCGDKIGFLQANIAFALEREELREGVVSFLKALDL
;
A
#
# COMPACT_ATOMS: atom_id res chain seq x y z
N THR A 1 -12.47 18.65 34.14
CA THR A 1 -12.01 18.14 32.83
C THR A 1 -11.91 19.31 31.88
N MET A 2 -10.69 19.72 31.53
CA MET A 2 -10.46 20.90 30.71
C MET A 2 -10.75 20.53 29.25
N LYS A 3 -11.87 21.01 28.70
CA LYS A 3 -12.14 20.96 27.26
C LYS A 3 -11.43 22.14 26.63
N VAL A 4 -10.36 21.87 25.90
CA VAL A 4 -9.78 22.83 24.96
C VAL A 4 -10.63 22.73 23.70
N VAL A 5 -11.45 23.75 23.44
CA VAL A 5 -12.13 23.92 22.15
C VAL A 5 -11.33 24.96 21.41
N ILE A 6 -10.59 24.53 20.38
CA ILE A 6 -9.94 25.44 19.44
C ILE A 6 -11.00 25.75 18.38
N THR A 7 -11.61 26.92 18.44
CA THR A 7 -12.45 27.42 17.36
C THR A 7 -11.53 28.12 16.36
N ILE A 8 -11.34 27.52 15.20
CA ILE A 8 -10.66 28.14 14.07
C ILE A 8 -11.77 28.76 13.22
N GLU A 9 -11.78 30.09 13.08
CA GLU A 9 -12.56 30.75 12.03
C GLU A 9 -11.88 30.47 10.70
N ALA A 10 -12.18 29.31 10.09
CA ALA A 10 -11.90 29.06 8.69
C ALA A 10 -13.06 29.63 7.86
N GLU A 11 -12.78 30.09 6.62
CA GLU A 11 -13.85 30.38 5.66
C GLU A 11 -14.76 29.14 5.56
N ILE A 12 -16.08 29.35 5.62
CA ILE A 12 -17.07 28.27 5.77
C ILE A 12 -16.89 27.18 4.70
N ASP A 13 -16.44 27.56 3.50
CA ASP A 13 -16.22 26.65 2.38
C ASP A 13 -15.01 25.71 2.59
N GLU A 14 -13.93 26.18 3.21
CA GLU A 14 -12.76 25.34 3.53
C GLU A 14 -13.09 24.31 4.62
N LEU A 15 -13.91 24.71 5.60
CA LEU A 15 -14.35 23.82 6.68
C LEU A 15 -15.29 22.72 6.15
N GLU A 16 -16.19 23.06 5.22
CA GLU A 16 -17.07 22.08 4.59
C GLU A 16 -16.29 21.11 3.68
N ALA A 17 -15.29 21.60 2.94
CA ALA A 17 -14.37 20.75 2.19
C ALA A 17 -13.61 19.76 3.10
N GLN A 18 -13.18 20.21 4.28
CA GLN A 18 -12.54 19.34 5.27
C GLN A 18 -13.50 18.30 5.87
N LYS A 19 -14.75 18.66 6.14
CA LYS A 19 -15.73 17.70 6.67
C LYS A 19 -16.11 16.64 5.65
N ALA A 20 -16.09 16.96 4.36
CA ALA A 20 -16.52 16.07 3.29
C ALA A 20 -15.75 14.74 3.24
N TRP A 21 -14.48 14.71 3.71
CA TRP A 21 -13.66 13.50 3.72
C TRP A 21 -13.61 12.79 5.09
N ILE A 22 -14.24 13.32 6.14
CA ILE A 22 -14.20 12.70 7.48
C ILE A 22 -15.20 11.54 7.51
N PRO A 23 -14.73 10.30 7.79
CA PRO A 23 -15.64 9.17 7.92
C PRO A 23 -16.66 9.40 9.06
N PRO A 24 -17.91 8.91 8.90
CA PRO A 24 -18.91 9.03 9.96
C PRO A 24 -18.50 8.27 11.22
N ALA A 25 -19.12 8.60 12.35
CA ALA A 25 -18.84 7.93 13.62
C ALA A 25 -18.91 6.40 13.49
N GLY A 26 -17.91 5.70 14.05
CA GLY A 26 -17.80 4.24 14.00
C GLY A 26 -17.05 3.67 12.79
N HIS A 27 -16.73 4.47 11.77
CA HIS A 27 -16.02 3.98 10.57
C HIS A 27 -14.50 3.98 10.70
N THR A 28 -13.96 4.62 11.74
CA THR A 28 -12.53 4.66 12.02
C THR A 28 -12.25 4.13 13.40
N ALA A 29 -11.37 3.13 13.48
CA ALA A 29 -10.85 2.56 14.72
C ALA A 29 -9.34 2.75 14.78
N TYR A 30 -8.79 2.80 15.98
CA TYR A 30 -7.35 2.95 16.20
C TYR A 30 -6.88 1.93 17.24
N THR A 31 -5.72 1.35 16.98
CA THR A 31 -4.96 0.53 17.92
C THR A 31 -3.54 1.08 18.06
N ARG A 32 -2.80 0.61 19.06
CA ARG A 32 -1.42 1.01 19.30
C ARG A 32 -0.51 -0.15 18.93
N GLN A 33 0.52 0.14 18.13
CA GLN A 33 1.59 -0.83 17.86
C GLN A 33 2.46 -1.09 19.11
N GLN A 34 2.56 -0.14 20.04
CA GLN A 34 3.41 -0.14 21.25
C GLN A 34 4.92 -0.13 20.96
N GLU A 35 5.40 -0.97 20.05
CA GLU A 35 6.82 -1.08 19.67
C GLU A 35 6.95 -1.19 18.14
N PRO A 36 7.96 -0.54 17.52
CA PRO A 36 8.17 -0.56 16.08
C PRO A 36 8.84 -1.88 15.63
N LEU A 37 8.09 -2.99 15.69
CA LEU A 37 8.61 -4.34 15.40
C LEU A 37 8.45 -4.76 13.93
N GLY A 38 8.16 -3.83 13.03
CA GLY A 38 7.94 -4.10 11.60
C GLY A 38 6.47 -4.08 11.17
N LEU A 39 6.25 -4.12 9.85
CA LEU A 39 4.92 -4.03 9.23
C LEU A 39 4.00 -5.19 9.63
N GLY A 40 4.53 -6.42 9.72
CA GLY A 40 3.75 -7.58 10.13
C GLY A 40 3.18 -7.40 11.54
N HIS A 41 3.98 -6.86 12.47
CA HIS A 41 3.50 -6.54 13.82
C HIS A 41 2.40 -5.45 13.79
N ALA A 42 2.58 -4.41 12.98
CA ALA A 42 1.57 -3.35 12.84
C ALA A 42 0.22 -3.90 12.36
N VAL A 43 0.23 -4.78 11.36
CA VAL A 43 -0.97 -5.46 10.86
C VAL A 43 -1.58 -6.36 11.95
N TRP A 44 -0.76 -7.14 12.65
CA TRP A 44 -1.23 -8.01 13.74
C TRP A 44 -1.90 -7.25 14.89
N CYS A 45 -1.50 -6.02 15.18
CA CYS A 45 -2.16 -5.18 16.18
C CYS A 45 -3.63 -4.85 15.84
N ALA A 46 -4.01 -4.93 14.56
CA ALA A 46 -5.38 -4.66 14.10
C ALA A 46 -6.29 -5.89 14.09
N ARG A 47 -5.77 -7.10 14.35
CA ARG A 47 -6.49 -8.39 14.22
C ARG A 47 -7.87 -8.43 14.89
N HIS A 48 -8.04 -7.81 16.05
CA HIS A 48 -9.32 -7.85 16.79
C HIS A 48 -10.40 -6.96 16.17
N PHE A 49 -10.05 -6.06 15.25
CA PHE A 49 -11.04 -5.28 14.49
C PHE A 49 -11.47 -5.99 13.21
N ILE A 50 -10.63 -6.88 12.70
CA ILE A 50 -10.82 -7.56 11.42
C ILE A 50 -11.49 -8.93 11.64
N GLU A 51 -11.17 -9.59 12.74
CA GLU A 51 -11.68 -10.93 13.08
C GLU A 51 -11.39 -11.92 11.94
N ASP A 52 -12.41 -12.61 11.44
CA ASP A 52 -12.31 -13.66 10.43
C ASP A 52 -12.73 -13.18 9.02
N GLU A 53 -12.62 -11.87 8.74
CA GLU A 53 -12.96 -11.28 7.44
C GLU A 53 -11.72 -10.97 6.58
N PRO A 54 -11.82 -11.06 5.24
CA PRO A 54 -10.80 -10.52 4.34
C PRO A 54 -10.63 -9.01 4.55
N PHE A 55 -9.40 -8.53 4.49
CA PHE A 55 -9.09 -7.13 4.78
C PHE A 55 -8.04 -6.57 3.84
N ALA A 56 -8.05 -5.24 3.68
CA ALA A 56 -7.05 -4.53 2.92
C ALA A 56 -5.97 -3.92 3.82
N VAL A 57 -4.72 -3.95 3.36
CA VAL A 57 -3.61 -3.18 3.94
C VAL A 57 -3.17 -2.13 2.94
N LEU A 58 -3.04 -0.89 3.39
CA LEU A 58 -2.62 0.25 2.57
C LEU A 58 -1.46 0.95 3.27
N LEU A 59 -0.28 0.94 2.66
CA LEU A 59 0.85 1.72 3.13
C LEU A 59 0.66 3.18 2.72
N ALA A 60 0.72 4.08 3.69
CA ALA A 60 0.35 5.49 3.53
C ALA A 60 1.38 6.30 2.73
N ASP A 61 2.60 5.80 2.64
CA ASP A 61 3.70 6.34 1.85
C ASP A 61 3.60 5.98 0.36
N ASP A 62 2.83 4.96 -0.01
CA ASP A 62 2.57 4.65 -1.41
C ASP A 62 1.34 5.39 -1.94
N LEU A 63 1.58 6.38 -2.80
CA LEU A 63 0.52 7.04 -3.56
C LEU A 63 0.43 6.46 -4.96
N VAL A 64 -0.79 6.18 -5.41
CA VAL A 64 -1.05 5.69 -6.77
C VAL A 64 -1.99 6.68 -7.45
N LEU A 65 -1.53 7.24 -8.57
CA LEU A 65 -2.32 8.09 -9.44
C LEU A 65 -2.86 7.25 -10.60
N SER A 66 -4.18 7.15 -10.68
CA SER A 66 -4.88 6.26 -11.61
C SER A 66 -6.33 6.72 -11.77
N ASP A 67 -6.92 6.56 -12.95
CA ASP A 67 -8.34 6.84 -13.19
C ASP A 67 -9.25 5.95 -12.32
N THR A 68 -8.94 4.64 -12.29
CA THR A 68 -9.60 3.68 -11.38
C THR A 68 -8.69 3.41 -10.19
N PRO A 69 -9.13 3.62 -8.92
CA PRO A 69 -8.28 3.41 -7.75
C PRO A 69 -7.68 2.00 -7.70
N CYS A 70 -6.38 1.88 -7.43
CA CYS A 70 -5.67 0.60 -7.35
C CYS A 70 -6.39 -0.45 -6.48
N LEU A 71 -6.92 -0.06 -5.32
CA LEU A 71 -7.66 -0.99 -4.46
C LEU A 71 -8.94 -1.50 -5.12
N ALA A 72 -9.65 -0.68 -5.86
CA ALA A 72 -10.86 -1.09 -6.58
C ALA A 72 -10.53 -2.14 -7.66
N GLN A 73 -9.45 -1.91 -8.42
CA GLN A 73 -8.95 -2.90 -9.39
C GLN A 73 -8.62 -4.24 -8.71
N MET A 74 -7.95 -4.19 -7.55
CA MET A 74 -7.62 -5.40 -6.78
C MET A 74 -8.85 -6.13 -6.24
N VAL A 75 -9.90 -5.40 -5.85
CA VAL A 75 -11.16 -5.99 -5.39
C VAL A 75 -11.80 -6.81 -6.51
N GLU A 76 -11.77 -6.35 -7.76
CA GLU A 76 -12.27 -7.12 -8.91
C GLU A 76 -11.47 -8.42 -9.10
N VAL A 77 -10.15 -8.36 -8.97
CA VAL A 77 -9.29 -9.55 -9.00
C VAL A 77 -9.67 -10.50 -7.87
N HIS A 78 -9.74 -10.01 -6.63
CA HIS A 78 -10.11 -10.82 -5.46
C HIS A 78 -11.50 -11.47 -5.62
N GLN A 79 -12.48 -10.76 -6.19
CA GLN A 79 -13.80 -11.32 -6.44
C GLN A 79 -13.77 -12.50 -7.42
N ARG A 80 -12.89 -12.45 -8.43
CA ARG A 80 -12.71 -13.48 -9.45
C ARG A 80 -11.87 -14.67 -8.97
N THR A 81 -10.73 -14.39 -8.34
CA THR A 81 -9.73 -15.42 -7.99
C THR A 81 -9.89 -15.98 -6.58
N LYS A 82 -10.54 -15.21 -5.70
CA LYS A 82 -10.59 -15.44 -4.24
C LYS A 82 -9.18 -15.45 -3.62
N GLY A 83 -9.14 -15.57 -2.29
CA GLY A 83 -7.88 -15.62 -1.56
C GLY A 83 -7.15 -14.28 -1.54
N ASN A 84 -5.83 -14.34 -1.57
CA ASN A 84 -4.96 -13.20 -1.32
C ASN A 84 -4.60 -12.49 -2.64
N VAL A 85 -4.58 -11.16 -2.63
CA VAL A 85 -4.19 -10.33 -3.76
C VAL A 85 -3.21 -9.23 -3.33
N VAL A 86 -2.11 -9.07 -4.04
CA VAL A 86 -1.16 -7.96 -3.82
C VAL A 86 -1.00 -7.15 -5.10
N ALA A 87 -0.89 -5.83 -4.98
CA ALA A 87 -0.56 -5.00 -6.14
C ALA A 87 0.94 -5.10 -6.41
N VAL A 88 1.31 -5.23 -7.68
CA VAL A 88 2.72 -5.29 -8.09
C VAL A 88 3.01 -4.33 -9.24
N MET A 89 4.27 -3.94 -9.33
CA MET A 89 4.83 -3.31 -10.53
C MET A 89 6.22 -3.87 -10.81
N ASP A 90 6.67 -3.74 -12.05
CA ASP A 90 8.07 -3.95 -12.39
C ASP A 90 8.92 -2.82 -11.82
N VAL A 91 10.03 -3.18 -11.16
CA VAL A 91 11.06 -2.24 -10.73
C VAL A 91 12.40 -2.60 -11.38
N PRO A 92 13.32 -1.64 -11.55
CA PRO A 92 14.70 -1.95 -11.95
C PRO A 92 15.28 -3.04 -11.03
N ARG A 93 16.03 -3.99 -11.60
CA ARG A 93 16.55 -5.16 -10.88
C ARG A 93 17.39 -4.76 -9.66
N GLU A 94 18.14 -3.69 -9.76
CA GLU A 94 18.94 -3.09 -8.68
C GLU A 94 18.10 -2.56 -7.50
N HIS A 95 16.80 -2.39 -7.69
CA HIS A 95 15.87 -1.92 -6.66
C HIS A 95 15.11 -3.04 -5.96
N THR A 96 15.27 -4.31 -6.35
CA THR A 96 14.55 -5.45 -5.75
C THR A 96 14.80 -5.60 -4.24
N SER A 97 15.98 -5.21 -3.76
CA SER A 97 16.36 -5.25 -2.34
C SER A 97 15.59 -4.26 -1.46
N ARG A 98 14.69 -3.46 -2.04
CA ARG A 98 13.82 -2.52 -1.33
C ARG A 98 12.42 -3.06 -1.09
N TYR A 99 12.04 -4.17 -1.75
CA TYR A 99 10.66 -4.63 -1.83
C TYR A 99 10.51 -6.13 -1.56
N GLY A 100 9.29 -6.56 -1.25
CA GLY A 100 8.90 -7.96 -1.41
C GLY A 100 8.78 -8.29 -2.91
N VAL A 101 9.46 -9.34 -3.37
CA VAL A 101 9.51 -9.72 -4.79
C VAL A 101 8.86 -11.08 -4.98
N ILE A 102 7.91 -11.16 -5.92
CA ILE A 102 7.18 -12.40 -6.19
C ILE A 102 7.96 -13.33 -7.12
N ASP A 103 7.78 -14.64 -6.94
CA ASP A 103 8.05 -15.65 -7.96
C ASP A 103 6.76 -15.89 -8.78
N PRO A 104 6.69 -15.42 -10.03
CA PRO A 104 5.48 -15.44 -10.83
C PRO A 104 5.16 -16.83 -11.39
N GLY A 105 3.89 -17.21 -11.32
CA GLY A 105 3.32 -18.42 -11.89
C GLY A 105 2.57 -18.18 -13.20
N ALA A 106 1.40 -18.81 -13.34
CA ALA A 106 0.52 -18.59 -14.48
C ALA A 106 0.06 -17.12 -14.57
N VAL A 107 -0.10 -16.62 -15.80
CA VAL A 107 -0.50 -15.22 -16.08
C VAL A 107 -1.81 -15.22 -16.85
N ASP A 108 -2.77 -14.41 -16.41
CA ASP A 108 -4.05 -14.15 -17.07
C ASP A 108 -4.34 -12.64 -17.08
N GLY A 109 -4.01 -11.99 -18.21
CA GLY A 109 -4.04 -10.53 -18.33
C GLY A 109 -3.10 -9.89 -17.30
N ASP A 110 -3.66 -9.01 -16.48
CA ASP A 110 -2.92 -8.30 -15.42
C ASP A 110 -2.85 -9.07 -14.09
N CYS A 111 -3.47 -10.25 -14.03
CA CYS A 111 -3.43 -11.13 -12.87
C CYS A 111 -2.33 -12.18 -13.03
N VAL A 112 -1.51 -12.34 -11.99
CA VAL A 112 -0.36 -13.27 -11.97
C VAL A 112 -0.50 -14.18 -10.74
N GLU A 113 -0.50 -15.50 -10.91
CA GLU A 113 -0.39 -16.46 -9.81
C GLU A 113 0.95 -16.24 -9.07
N ILE A 114 0.95 -16.30 -7.74
CA ILE A 114 2.17 -16.21 -6.94
C ILE A 114 2.57 -17.61 -6.46
N ARG A 115 3.78 -18.06 -6.84
CA ARG A 115 4.35 -19.35 -6.42
C ARG A 115 5.32 -19.25 -5.25
N GLY A 116 5.84 -18.05 -5.02
CA GLY A 116 6.79 -17.75 -3.97
C GLY A 116 6.91 -16.26 -3.77
N LEU A 117 7.48 -15.87 -2.63
CA LEU A 117 7.63 -14.48 -2.24
C LEU A 117 8.86 -14.35 -1.35
N VAL A 118 9.68 -13.33 -1.61
CA VAL A 118 10.91 -13.07 -0.82
C VAL A 118 10.97 -11.60 -0.42
N GLU A 119 11.21 -11.32 0.86
CA GLU A 119 11.40 -9.95 1.36
C GLU A 119 12.80 -9.44 1.05
N LYS A 120 12.88 -8.32 0.32
CA LYS A 120 14.11 -7.56 0.06
C LYS A 120 15.27 -8.43 -0.44
N PRO A 121 15.08 -9.29 -1.46
CA PRO A 121 16.15 -10.13 -1.96
C PRO A 121 17.26 -9.28 -2.59
N ALA A 122 18.50 -9.76 -2.48
CA ALA A 122 19.59 -9.22 -3.28
C ALA A 122 19.23 -9.29 -4.78
N PRO A 123 19.64 -8.34 -5.63
CA PRO A 123 19.31 -8.34 -7.06
C PRO A 123 19.62 -9.67 -7.78
N GLU A 124 20.69 -10.34 -7.41
CA GLU A 124 21.11 -11.63 -7.94
C GLU A 124 20.22 -12.81 -7.47
N GLU A 125 19.58 -12.69 -6.31
CA GLU A 125 18.71 -13.70 -5.70
C GLU A 125 17.22 -13.44 -5.97
N ALA A 126 16.88 -12.27 -6.51
CA ALA A 126 15.50 -11.89 -6.78
C ALA A 126 14.85 -12.83 -7.80
N PRO A 127 13.70 -13.46 -7.48
CA PRO A 127 13.04 -14.41 -8.38
C PRO A 127 12.47 -13.72 -9.64
N SER A 128 12.16 -12.42 -9.56
CA SER A 128 11.72 -11.60 -10.68
C SER A 128 12.04 -10.13 -10.45
N THR A 129 11.48 -9.25 -11.28
CA THR A 129 11.43 -7.79 -11.07
C THR A 129 10.07 -7.32 -10.54
N LEU A 130 9.10 -8.23 -10.42
CA LEU A 130 7.75 -7.91 -9.94
C LEU A 130 7.77 -7.73 -8.43
N SER A 131 7.68 -6.47 -8.04
CA SER A 131 7.76 -6.05 -6.65
C SER A 131 6.39 -5.67 -6.14
N ILE A 132 6.06 -6.15 -4.94
CA ILE A 132 4.87 -5.76 -4.21
C ILE A 132 4.95 -4.29 -3.87
N ILE A 133 3.89 -3.57 -4.18
CA ILE A 133 3.67 -2.20 -3.71
C ILE A 133 2.67 -2.25 -2.54
N GLY A 134 2.61 -1.20 -1.74
CA GLY A 134 1.91 -1.16 -0.45
C GLY A 134 0.38 -1.25 -0.49
N ARG A 135 -0.20 -2.14 -1.30
CA ARG A 135 -1.62 -2.48 -1.37
C ARG A 135 -1.77 -4.00 -1.36
N TYR A 136 -2.56 -4.48 -0.41
CA TYR A 136 -2.79 -5.89 -0.16
C TYR A 136 -4.29 -6.10 0.10
N ILE A 137 -4.83 -7.23 -0.34
CA ILE A 137 -6.08 -7.82 0.14
C ILE A 137 -5.69 -9.20 0.66
N LEU A 138 -5.87 -9.42 1.96
CA LEU A 138 -5.41 -10.61 2.65
C LEU A 138 -6.55 -11.33 3.32
N MET A 139 -6.41 -12.65 3.39
CA MET A 139 -7.29 -13.52 4.15
C MET A 139 -6.85 -13.53 5.63
N PRO A 140 -7.78 -13.67 6.60
CA PRO A 140 -7.51 -13.54 8.03
C PRO A 140 -6.49 -14.55 8.57
N GLU A 141 -6.29 -15.68 7.88
CA GLU A 141 -5.32 -16.72 8.23
C GLU A 141 -3.88 -16.18 8.31
N VAL A 142 -3.58 -15.05 7.65
CA VAL A 142 -2.29 -14.36 7.83
C VAL A 142 -2.01 -14.02 9.30
N PHE A 143 -3.04 -13.79 10.13
CA PHE A 143 -2.88 -13.50 11.55
C PHE A 143 -2.33 -14.69 12.34
N GLU A 144 -2.63 -15.93 11.92
CA GLU A 144 -2.06 -17.12 12.55
C GLU A 144 -0.53 -17.15 12.36
N HIS A 145 -0.07 -16.82 11.16
CA HIS A 145 1.36 -16.73 10.85
C HIS A 145 2.02 -15.55 11.59
N LEU A 146 1.39 -14.36 11.56
CA LEU A 146 1.89 -13.18 12.26
C LEU A 146 1.97 -13.37 13.79
N SER A 147 1.09 -14.18 14.37
CA SER A 147 1.06 -14.45 15.81
C SER A 147 2.33 -15.14 16.34
N LYS A 148 3.09 -15.80 15.45
CA LYS A 148 4.34 -16.49 15.80
C LYS A 148 5.47 -15.51 16.11
N GLY A 149 5.37 -14.27 15.63
CA GLY A 149 6.36 -13.22 15.88
C GLY A 149 7.76 -13.53 15.34
N GLU A 150 7.84 -14.34 14.29
CA GLU A 150 9.10 -14.66 13.61
C GLU A 150 9.70 -13.40 12.99
N ARG A 151 11.03 -13.25 13.12
CA ARG A 151 11.77 -12.09 12.63
C ARG A 151 12.56 -12.47 11.39
N GLY A 152 12.42 -11.67 10.35
CA GLY A 152 13.11 -11.83 9.07
C GLY A 152 14.07 -10.68 8.80
N ALA A 153 13.94 -10.09 7.61
CA ALA A 153 14.75 -8.98 7.16
C ALA A 153 14.79 -7.84 8.20
N SER A 154 15.97 -7.28 8.43
CA SER A 154 16.22 -6.20 9.41
C SER A 154 15.79 -6.51 10.86
N ASN A 155 15.69 -7.80 11.23
CA ASN A 155 15.25 -8.25 12.57
C ASN A 155 13.82 -7.78 12.94
N GLU A 156 12.97 -7.62 11.93
CA GLU A 156 11.57 -7.20 12.05
C GLU A 156 10.61 -8.34 11.73
N ILE A 157 9.37 -8.26 12.23
CA ILE A 157 8.27 -9.14 11.84
C ILE A 157 7.74 -8.63 10.50
N GLN A 158 8.10 -9.32 9.41
CA GLN A 158 7.73 -8.93 8.05
C GLN A 158 6.39 -9.55 7.65
N LEU A 159 5.54 -8.74 7.02
CA LEU A 159 4.28 -9.22 6.46
C LEU A 159 4.53 -10.22 5.33
N THR A 160 5.53 -9.95 4.50
CA THR A 160 5.98 -10.77 3.38
C THR A 160 6.30 -12.19 3.80
N ASP A 161 7.03 -12.38 4.90
CA ASP A 161 7.39 -13.71 5.40
C ASP A 161 6.15 -14.49 5.84
N SER A 162 5.17 -13.83 6.46
CA SER A 162 3.90 -14.45 6.86
C SER A 162 3.04 -14.82 5.67
N MET A 163 2.96 -13.96 4.65
CA MET A 163 2.26 -14.24 3.40
C MET A 163 2.89 -15.42 2.64
N ALA A 164 4.22 -15.53 2.65
CA ALA A 164 4.92 -16.64 1.99
C ALA A 164 4.50 -18.01 2.55
N GLN A 165 4.17 -18.09 3.85
CA GLN A 165 3.69 -19.31 4.49
C GLN A 165 2.25 -19.70 4.08
N MET A 166 1.49 -18.80 3.47
CA MET A 166 0.12 -19.07 2.99
C MET A 166 0.12 -19.64 1.56
N ILE A 167 1.21 -19.44 0.82
CA ILE A 167 1.34 -19.89 -0.57
C ILE A 167 1.33 -21.43 -0.61
N GLY A 168 0.53 -21.99 -1.53
CA GLY A 168 0.32 -23.44 -1.64
C GLY A 168 -0.80 -23.99 -0.75
N HIS A 169 -1.32 -23.20 0.19
CA HIS A 169 -2.47 -23.55 1.02
C HIS A 169 -3.74 -22.81 0.59
N GLN A 170 -3.61 -21.63 -0.02
CA GLN A 170 -4.70 -20.80 -0.48
C GLN A 170 -4.36 -20.13 -1.83
N PRO A 171 -5.37 -19.70 -2.61
CA PRO A 171 -5.12 -18.88 -3.80
C PRO A 171 -4.37 -17.59 -3.44
N PHE A 172 -3.33 -17.30 -4.22
CA PHE A 172 -2.49 -16.12 -4.02
C PHE A 172 -2.14 -15.53 -5.39
N HIS A 173 -2.54 -14.28 -5.61
CA HIS A 173 -2.35 -13.60 -6.88
C HIS A 173 -1.72 -12.21 -6.71
N ALA A 174 -1.00 -11.78 -7.72
CA ALA A 174 -0.58 -10.42 -7.91
C ALA A 174 -1.47 -9.75 -8.97
N HIS A 175 -1.78 -8.47 -8.78
CA HIS A 175 -2.39 -7.62 -9.77
C HIS A 175 -1.40 -6.56 -10.25
N ARG A 176 -1.07 -6.58 -11.55
CA ARG A 176 -0.32 -5.50 -12.21
C ARG A 176 -1.27 -4.32 -12.38
N PHE A 177 -1.32 -3.44 -11.38
CA PHE A 177 -2.28 -2.33 -11.38
C PHE A 177 -2.02 -1.34 -12.50
N GLU A 178 -3.09 -0.73 -13.00
CA GLU A 178 -3.01 0.41 -13.90
C GLU A 178 -2.87 1.70 -13.09
N GLY A 179 -1.82 2.47 -13.36
CA GLY A 179 -1.56 3.75 -12.69
C GLY A 179 -0.07 4.04 -12.54
N VAL A 180 0.23 5.19 -11.96
CA VAL A 180 1.59 5.62 -11.63
C VAL A 180 1.75 5.64 -10.11
N ARG A 181 2.66 4.80 -9.60
CA ARG A 181 3.04 4.83 -8.19
C ARG A 181 4.08 5.90 -7.94
N PHE A 182 3.92 6.62 -6.84
CA PHE A 182 4.91 7.48 -6.23
C PHE A 182 5.23 6.97 -4.83
N ASP A 183 6.51 6.76 -4.54
CA ASP A 183 7.03 6.39 -3.23
C ASP A 183 7.30 7.66 -2.43
N CYS A 184 6.38 8.03 -1.53
CA CYS A 184 6.52 9.20 -0.66
C CYS A 184 7.36 8.92 0.59
N GLY A 185 7.85 7.68 0.77
CA GLY A 185 8.89 7.38 1.75
C GLY A 185 10.25 7.94 1.33
N ASP A 186 10.47 8.07 0.03
CA ASP A 186 11.60 8.80 -0.55
C ASP A 186 11.29 10.29 -0.78
N LYS A 187 12.31 11.14 -0.56
CA LYS A 187 12.18 12.60 -0.68
C LYS A 187 11.89 13.04 -2.11
N ILE A 188 12.50 12.40 -3.11
CA ILE A 188 12.28 12.75 -4.51
C ILE A 188 10.91 12.24 -4.94
N GLY A 189 10.55 11.02 -4.56
CA GLY A 189 9.22 10.47 -4.84
C GLY A 189 8.09 11.31 -4.24
N PHE A 190 8.25 11.84 -3.02
CA PHE A 190 7.30 12.78 -2.42
C PHE A 190 7.11 14.07 -3.27
N LEU A 191 8.21 14.65 -3.77
CA LEU A 191 8.14 15.86 -4.62
C LEU A 191 7.50 15.56 -5.98
N GLN A 192 7.84 14.41 -6.58
CA GLN A 192 7.23 13.95 -7.82
C GLN A 192 5.72 13.77 -7.67
N ALA A 193 5.27 13.17 -6.57
CA ALA A 193 3.86 13.01 -6.27
C ALA A 193 3.14 14.36 -6.21
N ASN A 194 3.67 15.32 -5.46
CA ASN A 194 3.06 16.65 -5.34
C ASN A 194 2.90 17.34 -6.70
N ILE A 195 3.94 17.28 -7.54
CA ILE A 195 3.88 17.86 -8.90
C ILE A 195 2.83 17.13 -9.75
N ALA A 196 2.87 15.79 -9.78
CA ALA A 196 1.95 15.00 -10.58
C ALA A 196 0.49 15.25 -10.20
N PHE A 197 0.15 15.17 -8.92
CA PHE A 197 -1.20 15.41 -8.44
C PHE A 197 -1.66 16.87 -8.64
N ALA A 198 -0.75 17.85 -8.56
CA ALA A 198 -1.10 19.24 -8.87
C ALA A 198 -1.37 19.45 -10.36
N LEU A 199 -0.72 18.71 -11.25
CA LEU A 199 -0.96 18.78 -12.69
C LEU A 199 -2.29 18.16 -13.13
N GLU A 200 -2.84 17.24 -12.33
CA GLU A 200 -4.18 16.65 -12.54
C GLU A 200 -5.33 17.57 -12.06
N ARG A 201 -5.02 18.62 -11.29
CA ARG A 201 -5.99 19.57 -10.78
C ARG A 201 -6.11 20.78 -11.69
N GLU A 202 -7.29 20.99 -12.28
CA GLU A 202 -7.54 22.07 -13.26
C GLU A 202 -7.15 23.44 -12.70
N GLU A 203 -7.45 23.70 -11.43
CA GLU A 203 -7.18 24.97 -10.75
C GLU A 203 -5.69 25.21 -10.43
N LEU A 204 -4.87 24.16 -10.38
CA LEU A 204 -3.43 24.26 -10.06
C LEU A 204 -2.54 24.13 -11.30
N ARG A 205 -2.99 23.38 -12.31
CA ARG A 205 -2.19 22.93 -13.44
C ARG A 205 -1.47 24.07 -14.16
N GLU A 206 -2.18 25.13 -14.55
CA GLU A 206 -1.59 26.24 -15.32
C GLU A 206 -0.48 26.95 -14.53
N GLY A 207 -0.72 27.21 -13.25
CA GLY A 207 0.25 27.87 -12.36
C GLY A 207 1.51 27.02 -12.17
N VAL A 208 1.35 25.72 -11.94
CA VAL A 208 2.47 24.78 -11.77
C VAL A 208 3.28 24.64 -13.07
N VAL A 209 2.63 24.46 -14.22
CA VAL A 209 3.32 24.37 -15.52
C VAL A 209 4.12 25.63 -15.82
N SER A 210 3.53 26.80 -15.55
CA SER A 210 4.18 28.09 -15.78
C SER A 210 5.41 28.26 -14.90
N PHE A 211 5.32 27.90 -13.62
CA PHE A 211 6.45 27.90 -12.70
C PHE A 211 7.58 26.98 -13.16
N LEU A 212 7.26 25.72 -13.51
CA LEU A 212 8.27 24.74 -13.93
C LEU A 212 9.02 25.17 -15.20
N LYS A 213 8.33 25.78 -16.18
CA LYS A 213 8.96 26.31 -17.41
C LYS A 213 9.86 27.52 -17.16
N ALA A 214 9.66 28.24 -16.06
CA ALA A 214 10.48 29.39 -15.69
C ALA A 214 11.75 28.98 -14.92
N LEU A 215 11.86 27.72 -14.49
CA LEU A 215 13.10 27.17 -13.94
C LEU A 215 14.11 26.97 -15.07
N ASP A 216 15.33 27.46 -14.87
CA ASP A 216 16.46 27.24 -15.78
C ASP A 216 17.01 25.81 -15.55
N LEU A 217 16.34 24.82 -16.14
CA LEU A 217 16.61 23.37 -16.02
C LEU A 217 17.48 22.84 -17.16
#